data_AF-A0A814SMD2-F1
#
_entry.id   AF-A0A814SMD2-F1
#
_cell.length_a   1.000
_cell.length_b   1.000
_cell.length_c   1.000
_cell.angle_alpha   90.00
_cell.angle_beta   90.00
_cell.angle_gamma   90.00
#
_symmetry.space_group_name_H-M   'P 1'
#
loop_
_entity.id
_entity.type
_entity.pdbx_description
1 polymer ?
#
loop_
_entity_poly.entity_id
_entity_poly.type
_entity_poly.pdbx_seq_one_letter_code
_entity_poly.pdbx_strand_id
1 'polypeptide(L)'
;MVSSCVLIELLENLHNLDSLTISYSSRLLKSHGCSQKSKHHNLSTTTNITKVNMCHVTKIEQVDFLLTFCSYIQHLQIECTNDIELLSLIRFIFIEKNAYVKDLVSLCLWIEKVNYDMIQILQTIIDDEQILHQYRIEHINDKIYLKLNVL
;
A
#
# COMPACT_ATOMS: atom_id res chain seq x y z
N MET A 1 -21.78 -8.77 1.35
CA MET A 1 -20.71 -8.32 0.43
C MET A 1 -20.69 -6.81 0.53
N VAL A 2 -19.61 -6.22 1.06
CA VAL A 2 -19.48 -4.75 1.07
C VAL A 2 -19.01 -4.37 -0.32
N SER A 3 -19.85 -3.67 -1.08
CA SER A 3 -19.48 -3.11 -2.37
C SER A 3 -18.40 -2.04 -2.16
N SER A 4 -17.45 -1.90 -3.09
CA SER A 4 -16.50 -0.79 -3.08
C SER A 4 -17.19 0.57 -2.95
N CYS A 5 -18.42 0.71 -3.47
CA CYS A 5 -19.26 1.91 -3.31
C CYS A 5 -19.58 2.23 -1.84
N VAL A 6 -19.81 1.22 -1.00
CA VAL A 6 -20.14 1.44 0.42
C VAL A 6 -18.91 1.91 1.19
N LEU A 7 -17.73 1.40 0.84
CA LEU A 7 -16.47 1.89 1.43
C LEU A 7 -16.18 3.33 1.00
N ILE A 8 -16.37 3.64 -0.28
CA ILE A 8 -16.29 4.99 -0.85
C ILE A 8 -17.20 5.95 -0.07
N GLU A 9 -18.49 5.64 0.03
CA GLU A 9 -19.48 6.47 0.73
C GLU A 9 -19.14 6.61 2.23
N LEU A 10 -18.63 5.55 2.87
CA LEU A 10 -18.15 5.63 4.26
C LEU A 10 -16.98 6.60 4.38
N LEU A 11 -15.98 6.52 3.51
CA LEU A 11 -14.80 7.38 3.55
C LEU A 11 -15.14 8.83 3.23
N GLU A 12 -16.08 9.10 2.32
CA GLU A 12 -16.57 10.45 2.00
C GLU A 12 -17.16 11.16 3.22
N ASN A 13 -17.78 10.42 4.15
CA ASN A 13 -18.46 10.98 5.31
C ASN A 13 -17.55 11.09 6.56
N LEU A 14 -16.31 10.59 6.50
CA LEU A 14 -15.38 10.55 7.62
C LEU A 14 -14.23 11.55 7.44
N HIS A 15 -14.56 12.84 7.36
CA HIS A 15 -13.61 13.93 7.05
C HIS A 15 -12.42 14.07 8.02
N ASN A 16 -12.55 13.55 9.24
CA ASN A 16 -11.49 13.60 10.27
C ASN A 16 -10.67 12.30 10.35
N LEU A 17 -10.91 11.33 9.46
CA LEU A 17 -10.18 10.07 9.46
C LEU A 17 -8.76 10.28 8.95
N ASP A 18 -7.76 10.15 9.84
CA ASP A 18 -6.33 10.20 9.49
C ASP A 18 -5.75 8.80 9.22
N SER A 19 -6.41 7.77 9.77
CA SER A 19 -5.93 6.40 9.75
C SER A 19 -7.01 5.40 9.35
N LEU A 20 -6.66 4.48 8.47
CA LEU A 20 -7.52 3.44 7.95
C LEU A 20 -6.87 2.07 8.15
N THR A 21 -7.57 1.16 8.82
CA THR A 21 -7.18 -0.25 8.87
C THR A 21 -8.20 -1.10 8.13
N ILE A 22 -7.75 -1.88 7.16
CA ILE A 22 -8.59 -2.77 6.37
C ILE A 22 -8.05 -4.19 6.48
N SER A 23 -8.93 -5.10 6.90
CA SER A 23 -8.67 -6.53 6.86
C SER A 23 -9.37 -7.13 5.64
N TYR A 24 -8.59 -7.59 4.67
CA TYR A 24 -9.14 -8.25 3.49
C TYR A 24 -9.54 -9.68 3.84
N SER A 25 -10.85 -9.95 3.84
CA SER A 25 -11.32 -11.31 3.61
C SER A 25 -11.39 -11.56 2.11
N SER A 26 -11.14 -12.80 1.68
CA SER A 26 -11.16 -13.27 0.27
C SER A 26 -12.44 -12.93 -0.53
N ARG A 27 -13.45 -12.32 0.12
CA ARG A 27 -14.76 -11.98 -0.44
C ARG A 27 -14.95 -10.49 -0.75
N LEU A 28 -14.02 -9.61 -0.37
CA LEU A 28 -14.23 -8.15 -0.40
C LEU A 28 -13.92 -7.46 -1.74
N LEU A 29 -13.18 -8.10 -2.65
CA LEU A 29 -12.84 -7.50 -3.94
C LEU A 29 -13.05 -8.50 -5.08
N LYS A 30 -14.31 -8.65 -5.52
CA LYS A 30 -14.57 -8.97 -6.93
C LYS A 30 -14.61 -7.64 -7.65
N SER A 31 -13.63 -7.42 -8.53
CA SER A 31 -13.61 -6.27 -9.43
C SER A 31 -14.86 -6.30 -10.31
N HIS A 32 -15.89 -5.57 -9.90
CA HIS A 32 -16.88 -5.10 -10.85
C HIS A 32 -16.44 -3.71 -11.27
N GLY A 33 -16.21 -3.56 -12.57
CA GLY A 33 -15.83 -2.32 -13.21
C GLY A 33 -16.81 -1.23 -12.84
N CYS A 34 -16.51 -0.52 -11.76
CA CYS A 34 -17.25 0.68 -11.42
C CYS A 34 -16.73 1.75 -12.38
N SER A 35 -17.56 2.17 -13.32
CA SER A 35 -17.28 3.31 -14.20
C SER A 35 -17.33 4.63 -13.39
N GLN A 36 -16.50 4.72 -12.35
CA GLN A 36 -16.53 5.77 -11.32
C GLN A 36 -15.17 6.48 -11.19
N LYS A 37 -14.35 6.49 -12.24
CA LYS A 37 -13.09 7.27 -12.26
C LYS A 37 -13.29 8.72 -11.75
N SER A 38 -14.46 9.33 -12.00
CA SER A 38 -14.82 10.66 -11.50
C SER A 38 -15.09 10.72 -9.99
N LYS A 39 -15.72 9.71 -9.37
CA LYS A 39 -15.95 9.69 -7.92
C LYS A 39 -14.66 9.42 -7.14
N HIS A 40 -13.81 8.52 -7.65
CA HIS A 40 -12.50 8.26 -7.05
C HIS A 40 -11.62 9.53 -7.02
N HIS A 41 -11.71 10.36 -8.07
CA HIS A 41 -10.93 11.60 -8.18
C HIS A 41 -11.36 12.72 -7.21
N ASN A 42 -12.63 12.72 -6.78
CA ASN A 42 -13.15 13.64 -5.76
C ASN A 42 -12.84 13.16 -4.33
N LEU A 43 -12.67 11.85 -4.14
CA LEU A 43 -12.34 11.25 -2.84
C LEU A 43 -10.86 11.40 -2.47
N SER A 44 -9.97 11.21 -3.45
CA SER A 44 -8.54 11.39 -3.24
C SER A 44 -8.21 12.81 -2.74
N THR A 45 -8.94 13.81 -3.22
CA THR A 45 -8.75 15.22 -2.82
C THR A 45 -9.46 15.62 -1.52
N THR A 46 -10.32 14.75 -0.96
CA THR A 46 -11.13 15.08 0.23
C THR A 46 -10.77 14.27 1.47
N THR A 47 -10.04 13.16 1.31
CA THR A 47 -9.60 12.34 2.45
C THR A 47 -8.26 12.82 3.00
N ASN A 48 -8.17 12.95 4.33
CA ASN A 48 -6.93 13.31 5.04
C ASN A 48 -6.18 12.07 5.55
N ILE A 49 -6.39 10.93 4.90
CA ILE A 49 -5.86 9.64 5.36
C ILE A 49 -4.37 9.60 5.01
N THR A 50 -3.55 9.65 6.06
CA THR A 50 -2.08 9.60 5.96
C THR A 50 -1.53 8.24 6.36
N LYS A 51 -2.31 7.42 7.09
CA LYS A 51 -1.88 6.13 7.63
C LYS A 51 -2.82 5.02 7.16
N VAL A 52 -2.30 4.04 6.44
CA VAL A 52 -3.08 2.90 5.96
C VAL A 52 -2.44 1.61 6.42
N ASN A 53 -3.22 0.74 7.05
CA ASN A 53 -2.81 -0.63 7.40
C ASN A 53 -3.70 -1.63 6.68
N MET A 54 -3.09 -2.48 5.86
CA MET A 54 -3.76 -3.52 5.09
C MET A 54 -3.38 -4.90 5.64
N CYS A 55 -4.34 -5.62 6.19
CA CYS A 55 -4.17 -6.97 6.70
C CYS A 55 -4.70 -8.02 5.71
N HIS A 56 -3.99 -9.15 5.66
CA HIS A 56 -4.27 -10.33 4.84
C HIS A 56 -4.45 -10.03 3.34
N VAL A 57 -3.54 -9.23 2.79
CA VAL A 57 -3.53 -8.90 1.36
C VAL A 57 -3.11 -10.12 0.55
N THR A 58 -3.96 -10.52 -0.39
CA THR A 58 -3.74 -11.71 -1.24
C THR A 58 -3.50 -11.35 -2.71
N LYS A 59 -3.77 -10.10 -3.12
CA LYS A 59 -3.56 -9.64 -4.49
C LYS A 59 -3.15 -8.17 -4.57
N ILE A 60 -2.35 -7.82 -5.56
CA ILE A 60 -1.86 -6.45 -5.80
C ILE A 60 -3.00 -5.48 -6.09
N GLU A 61 -4.09 -5.91 -6.74
CA GLU A 61 -5.24 -5.06 -7.05
C GLU A 61 -5.93 -4.50 -5.80
N GLN A 62 -5.75 -5.15 -4.65
CA GLN A 62 -6.25 -4.64 -3.37
C GLN A 62 -5.45 -3.42 -2.92
N VAL A 63 -4.14 -3.43 -3.17
CA VAL A 63 -3.23 -2.30 -2.93
C VAL A 63 -3.55 -1.18 -3.92
N ASP A 64 -3.70 -1.50 -5.21
CA ASP A 64 -4.07 -0.53 -6.25
C ASP A 64 -5.33 0.25 -5.91
N PHE A 65 -6.35 -0.49 -5.47
CA PHE A 65 -7.62 0.09 -5.04
C PHE A 65 -7.37 1.16 -3.97
N LEU A 66 -6.67 0.85 -2.87
CA LEU A 66 -6.46 1.81 -1.78
C LEU A 66 -5.54 2.98 -2.12
N LEU A 67 -4.47 2.75 -2.88
CA LEU A 67 -3.59 3.83 -3.34
C LEU A 67 -4.35 4.84 -4.19
N THR A 68 -5.35 4.38 -4.95
CA THR A 68 -6.21 5.28 -5.74
C THR A 68 -7.14 6.13 -4.86
N PHE A 69 -7.50 5.68 -3.65
CA PHE A 69 -8.37 6.45 -2.74
C PHE A 69 -7.62 7.38 -1.81
N CYS A 70 -6.45 6.97 -1.36
CA CYS A 70 -5.67 7.71 -0.37
C CYS A 70 -4.43 8.28 -1.09
N SER A 71 -4.53 9.49 -1.63
CA SER A 71 -3.43 10.10 -2.39
C SER A 71 -2.34 10.76 -1.54
N TYR A 72 -2.56 10.88 -0.23
CA TYR A 72 -1.66 11.56 0.72
C TYR A 72 -1.08 10.59 1.76
N ILE A 73 -0.93 9.32 1.41
CA ILE A 73 -0.40 8.31 2.34
C ILE A 73 1.05 8.66 2.67
N GLN A 74 1.31 8.82 3.97
CA GLN A 74 2.65 8.96 4.53
C GLN A 74 3.14 7.64 5.15
N HIS A 75 2.23 6.82 5.68
CA HIS A 75 2.56 5.55 6.31
C HIS A 75 1.69 4.44 5.75
N LEU A 76 2.31 3.49 5.05
CA LEU A 76 1.63 2.32 4.50
C LEU A 76 2.16 1.06 5.18
N GLN A 77 1.28 0.26 5.77
CA GLN A 77 1.60 -1.06 6.28
C GLN A 77 0.81 -2.10 5.50
N ILE A 78 1.49 -3.13 5.02
CA ILE A 78 0.89 -4.21 4.22
C ILE A 78 1.37 -5.55 4.80
N GLU A 79 0.41 -6.31 5.30
CA GLU A 79 0.57 -7.72 5.64
C GLU A 79 0.09 -8.55 4.44
N CYS A 80 1.05 -9.18 3.77
CA CYS A 80 0.82 -10.00 2.59
C CYS A 80 0.72 -11.48 2.99
N THR A 81 -0.14 -12.23 2.30
CA THR A 81 -0.03 -13.69 2.28
C THR A 81 1.11 -14.12 1.36
N ASN A 82 1.51 -15.39 1.46
CA ASN A 82 2.61 -15.96 0.66
C ASN A 82 2.37 -15.94 -0.86
N ASP A 83 1.18 -15.54 -1.31
CA ASP A 83 0.79 -15.48 -2.72
C ASP A 83 1.26 -14.20 -3.44
N ILE A 84 1.73 -13.19 -2.69
CA ILE A 84 2.24 -11.94 -3.26
C ILE A 84 3.77 -11.95 -3.22
N GLU A 85 4.38 -11.82 -4.40
CA GLU A 85 5.81 -11.61 -4.50
C GLU A 85 6.17 -10.19 -4.03
N LEU A 86 7.04 -10.12 -3.02
CA LEU A 86 7.47 -8.88 -2.38
C LEU A 86 8.05 -7.85 -3.37
N LEU A 87 8.89 -8.31 -4.28
CA LEU A 87 9.52 -7.43 -5.27
C LEU A 87 8.49 -6.84 -6.24
N SER A 88 7.56 -7.67 -6.71
CA SER A 88 6.47 -7.25 -7.59
C SER A 88 5.60 -6.19 -6.91
N LEU A 89 5.35 -6.34 -5.60
CA LEU A 89 4.65 -5.33 -4.81
C LEU A 89 5.43 -4.01 -4.67
N ILE A 90 6.73 -4.08 -4.40
CA ILE A 90 7.58 -2.87 -4.27
C ILE A 90 7.66 -2.13 -5.60
N ARG A 91 7.91 -2.84 -6.71
CA ARG A 91 7.90 -2.24 -8.06
C ARG A 91 6.55 -1.61 -8.37
N PHE A 92 5.46 -2.30 -8.06
CA PHE A 92 4.12 -1.76 -8.25
C PHE A 92 3.92 -0.44 -7.49
N ILE A 93 4.32 -0.39 -6.20
CA ILE A 93 4.16 0.82 -5.38
C ILE A 93 5.04 1.97 -5.89
N PHE A 94 6.34 1.75 -6.06
CA PHE A 94 7.31 2.83 -6.31
C PHE A 94 7.52 3.18 -7.77
N ILE A 95 7.28 2.25 -8.70
CA ILE A 95 7.44 2.49 -10.15
C ILE A 95 6.07 2.80 -10.76
N GLU A 96 5.11 1.88 -10.62
CA GLU A 96 3.82 2.01 -11.31
C GLU A 96 2.88 3.01 -10.64
N LYS A 97 2.92 3.09 -9.31
CA LYS A 97 2.01 3.93 -8.50
C LYS A 97 2.72 5.08 -7.78
N ASN A 98 3.93 5.44 -8.21
CA ASN A 98 4.72 6.55 -7.66
C ASN A 98 3.89 7.82 -7.43
N ALA A 99 3.00 8.15 -8.37
CA ALA A 99 2.15 9.33 -8.28
C ALA A 99 1.26 9.39 -7.03
N TYR A 100 0.88 8.25 -6.45
CA TYR A 100 0.03 8.11 -5.27
C TYR A 100 0.81 7.95 -3.96
N VAL A 101 2.13 7.78 -4.03
CA VAL A 101 3.01 7.55 -2.88
C VAL A 101 4.15 8.57 -2.81
N LYS A 102 3.97 9.74 -3.42
CA LYS A 102 4.97 10.81 -3.40
C LYS A 102 5.29 11.31 -2.00
N ASP A 103 4.29 11.30 -1.12
CA ASP A 103 4.40 11.73 0.27
C ASP A 103 4.73 10.58 1.23
N LEU A 104 5.02 9.38 0.71
CA LEU A 104 5.28 8.22 1.52
C LEU A 104 6.55 8.44 2.36
N VAL A 105 6.41 8.36 3.67
CA VAL A 105 7.52 8.47 4.63
C VAL A 105 7.98 7.07 5.03
N SER A 106 7.05 6.12 5.16
CA SER A 106 7.38 4.75 5.50
C SER A 106 6.47 3.71 4.85
N LEU A 107 7.07 2.68 4.27
CA LEU A 107 6.41 1.43 3.90
C LEU A 107 6.81 0.32 4.87
N CYS A 108 5.86 -0.39 5.45
CA CYS A 108 6.08 -1.57 6.28
C CYS A 108 5.46 -2.78 5.59
N LEU A 109 6.27 -3.79 5.32
CA LEU A 109 5.86 -5.03 4.66
C LEU A 109 6.06 -6.18 5.63
N TRP A 110 5.01 -6.94 5.88
CA TRP A 110 5.08 -8.20 6.62
C TRP A 110 4.69 -9.35 5.70
N ILE A 111 5.54 -10.38 5.66
CA ILE A 111 5.32 -11.62 4.96
C ILE A 111 5.64 -12.76 5.93
N GLU A 112 4.78 -13.76 5.98
CA GLU A 112 4.83 -14.86 6.96
C GLU A 112 6.17 -15.65 6.95
N LYS A 113 6.93 -15.56 5.86
CA LYS A 113 8.21 -16.27 5.66
C LYS A 113 9.35 -15.36 5.15
N VAL A 114 9.47 -14.14 5.66
CA VAL A 114 10.66 -13.34 5.37
C VAL A 114 11.90 -14.08 5.90
N ASN A 115 12.84 -14.40 5.02
CA ASN A 115 14.15 -14.89 5.39
C ASN A 115 15.24 -13.89 4.98
N TYR A 116 16.43 -14.03 5.55
CA TYR A 116 17.54 -13.10 5.31
C TYR A 116 17.99 -13.06 3.85
N ASP A 117 17.97 -14.20 3.15
CA ASP A 117 18.34 -14.30 1.74
C ASP A 117 17.39 -13.49 0.85
N MET A 118 16.08 -13.52 1.14
CA MET A 118 15.08 -12.71 0.45
C MET A 118 15.33 -11.21 0.65
N ILE A 119 15.75 -10.80 1.85
CA ILE A 119 16.10 -9.39 2.12
C ILE A 119 17.33 -8.98 1.30
N GLN A 120 18.35 -9.83 1.24
CA GLN A 120 19.56 -9.54 0.46
C GLN A 120 19.27 -9.46 -1.04
N ILE A 121 18.50 -10.42 -1.59
CA ILE A 121 18.07 -10.40 -3.00
C ILE A 121 17.28 -9.13 -3.27
N LEU A 122 16.37 -8.77 -2.38
CA LEU A 122 15.57 -7.57 -2.52
C LEU A 122 16.42 -6.30 -2.51
N GLN A 123 17.39 -6.21 -1.60
CA GLN A 123 18.32 -5.08 -1.51
C GLN A 123 19.11 -4.92 -2.81
N THR A 124 19.69 -6.01 -3.34
CA THR A 124 20.44 -5.98 -4.60
C THR A 124 19.57 -5.47 -5.75
N ILE A 125 18.33 -5.95 -5.89
CA ILE A 125 17.45 -5.53 -6.97
C ILE A 125 17.03 -4.07 -6.81
N ILE A 126 16.75 -3.62 -5.58
CA ILE A 126 16.42 -2.22 -5.29
C ILE A 126 17.58 -1.29 -5.65
N ASP A 127 18.81 -1.71 -5.35
CA ASP A 127 20.02 -0.94 -5.64
C ASP A 127 20.31 -0.90 -7.14
N ASP A 128 20.21 -2.04 -7.82
CA ASP A 128 20.41 -2.17 -9.27
C ASP A 128 19.38 -1.36 -10.07
N GLU A 129 18.12 -1.41 -9.66
CA GLU A 129 17.02 -0.69 -10.31
C GLU A 129 16.83 0.74 -9.80
N GLN A 130 17.64 1.16 -8.83
CA GLN A 130 17.61 2.53 -8.32
C GLN A 130 16.23 2.95 -7.76
N ILE A 131 15.43 1.97 -7.30
CA ILE A 131 14.00 2.17 -6.95
C ILE A 131 13.83 3.10 -5.75
N LEU A 132 14.76 3.04 -4.79
CA LEU A 132 14.57 3.59 -3.44
C LEU A 132 15.72 4.50 -2.98
N HIS A 133 16.31 5.30 -3.86
CA HIS A 133 17.45 6.18 -3.52
C HIS A 133 17.26 7.05 -2.28
N GLN A 134 16.02 7.41 -1.96
CA GLN A 134 15.69 8.25 -0.82
C GLN A 134 15.29 7.46 0.43
N TYR A 135 15.27 6.13 0.40
CA TYR A 135 14.82 5.30 1.51
C TYR A 135 15.94 4.37 2.00
N ARG A 136 15.85 4.00 3.29
CA ARG A 136 16.65 2.94 3.90
C ARG A 136 15.78 1.73 4.22
N ILE A 137 16.36 0.55 4.10
CA ILE A 137 15.72 -0.71 4.49
C ILE A 137 16.11 -1.06 5.92
N GLU A 138 15.12 -1.32 6.77
CA GLU A 138 15.31 -1.83 8.14
C GLU A 138 14.54 -3.15 8.29
N HIS A 139 15.15 -4.12 8.98
CA HIS A 139 14.48 -5.38 9.33
C HIS A 139 14.24 -5.44 10.84
N ILE A 140 12.97 -5.52 11.25
CA ILE A 140 12.57 -5.51 12.66
C ILE A 140 11.42 -6.50 12.86
N ASN A 141 11.59 -7.49 13.74
CA ASN A 141 10.53 -8.44 14.13
C ASN A 141 9.78 -9.04 12.93
N ASP A 142 10.51 -9.64 11.99
CA ASP A 142 10.00 -10.29 10.77
C ASP A 142 9.31 -9.35 9.77
N LYS A 143 9.49 -8.04 9.94
CA LYS A 143 8.98 -7.00 9.05
C LYS A 143 10.10 -6.28 8.35
N ILE A 144 9.85 -5.93 7.09
CA ILE A 144 10.72 -5.10 6.26
C ILE A 144 10.13 -3.69 6.26
N TYR A 145 10.92 -2.73 6.71
CA TYR A 145 10.57 -1.31 6.69
C TYR A 145 11.41 -0.60 5.64
N LEU A 146 10.76 0.16 4.76
CA LEU A 146 11.40 1.16 3.92
C LEU A 146 11.08 2.52 4.51
N LYS A 147 12.07 3.26 4.99
CA LYS A 147 11.89 4.57 5.61
C LYS A 147 12.63 5.65 4.85
N LEU A 148 11.99 6.79 4.62
CA LEU A 148 12.62 7.93 3.97
C LEU A 148 13.83 8.39 4.79
N ASN A 149 14.94 8.66 4.10
CA ASN A 149 16.14 9.25 4.67
C ASN A 149 15.83 10.70 5.03
N VAL A 150 15.54 10.96 6.30
CA VAL A 150 15.42 12.32 6.81
C VAL A 150 16.84 12.85 7.00
N LEU A 151 17.29 13.69 6.07
CA LEU A 151 18.50 14.51 6.18
C LEU A 151 18.27 15.69 7.11
#